data_AF-A0A9D5B5L0-F1
#
_entry.id   AF-A0A9D5B5L0-F1
#
_cell.length_a   1.000
_cell.length_b   1.000
_cell.length_c   1.000
_cell.angle_alpha   90.00
_cell.angle_beta   90.00
_cell.angle_gamma   90.00
#
_symmetry.space_group_name_H-M   'P 1'
#
loop_
_entity.id
_entity.type
_entity.pdbx_description
1 polymer ?
#
loop_
_entity_poly.entity_id
_entity_poly.type
_entity_poly.pdbx_seq_one_letter_code
_entity_poly.pdbx_strand_id
1 'polypeptide(L)'
;MVHTFIEYSDEFWKSKGLILVTSDVSARAVDYPDVTLVVQVGLPADREQYIHRLGRTGRRGKEGQGILLLAPWEEFFLATAKDLPIGKAPVPSVDPDTKKKVERALSNVEMTNKEVAYQA
;
A
#
# COMPACT_ATOMS: atom_id res chain seq x y z
N MET A 1 -5.28 -11.66 19.25
CA MET A 1 -4.53 -11.10 18.10
C MET A 1 -4.86 -11.82 16.79
N VAL A 2 -4.87 -13.16 16.74
CA VAL A 2 -5.28 -13.91 15.52
C VAL A 2 -6.80 -13.85 15.28
N HIS A 3 -7.62 -13.88 16.33
CA HIS A 3 -9.09 -13.85 16.21
C HIS A 3 -9.62 -12.55 15.61
N THR A 4 -9.10 -11.41 16.08
CA THR A 4 -9.48 -10.08 15.59
C THR A 4 -9.11 -9.87 14.11
N PHE A 5 -8.05 -10.51 13.63
CA PHE A 5 -7.60 -10.37 12.23
C PHE A 5 -8.52 -11.11 11.24
N ILE A 6 -9.15 -12.21 11.67
CA ILE A 6 -10.08 -12.99 10.86
C ILE A 6 -11.40 -12.22 10.66
N GLU A 7 -11.90 -11.56 11.71
CA GLU A 7 -13.16 -10.80 11.64
C GLU A 7 -13.07 -9.61 10.65
N TYR A 8 -11.96 -8.86 10.66
CA TYR A 8 -11.77 -7.76 9.71
C TYR A 8 -11.58 -8.23 8.26
N SER A 9 -11.05 -9.45 8.06
CA SER A 9 -10.94 -10.03 6.72
C SER A 9 -12.32 -10.33 6.13
N ASP A 10 -13.23 -10.90 6.92
CA ASP A 10 -14.58 -11.21 6.46
C ASP A 10 -15.38 -9.96 6.09
N GLU A 11 -15.20 -8.87 6.85
CA GLU A 11 -15.83 -7.58 6.56
C GLU A 11 -15.24 -6.93 5.29
N PHE A 12 -13.92 -7.06 5.09
CA PHE A 12 -13.23 -6.67 3.86
C PHE A 12 -13.82 -7.36 2.63
N TRP A 13 -14.11 -8.67 2.73
CA TRP A 13 -14.60 -9.46 1.60
C TRP A 13 -16.06 -9.17 1.26
N LYS A 14 -16.89 -8.83 2.25
CA LYS A 14 -18.33 -8.65 2.07
C LYS A 14 -18.71 -7.24 1.58
N SER A 15 -17.82 -6.27 1.66
CA SER A 15 -18.13 -4.87 1.38
C SER A 15 -17.41 -4.35 0.12
N LYS A 16 -18.07 -3.46 -0.63
CA LYS A 16 -17.47 -2.80 -1.80
C LYS A 16 -16.77 -1.51 -1.37
N GLY A 17 -15.50 -1.33 -1.75
CA GLY A 17 -14.77 -0.07 -1.57
C GLY A 17 -14.03 0.08 -0.23
N LEU A 18 -13.59 -1.02 0.38
CA LEU A 18 -12.78 -0.98 1.59
C LEU A 18 -11.29 -0.81 1.28
N ILE A 19 -10.58 -0.21 2.24
CA ILE A 19 -9.12 -0.07 2.24
C ILE A 19 -8.59 -0.88 3.41
N LEU A 20 -7.68 -1.81 3.12
CA LEU A 20 -6.94 -2.56 4.13
C LEU A 20 -5.51 -2.03 4.21
N VAL A 21 -5.10 -1.61 5.40
CA VAL A 21 -3.72 -1.22 5.71
C VAL A 21 -3.08 -2.37 6.49
N THR A 22 -1.95 -2.88 6.02
CA THR A 22 -1.32 -4.09 6.58
C THR A 22 0.20 -4.04 6.38
N SER A 23 0.95 -4.69 7.26
CA SER A 23 2.39 -4.94 7.07
C SER A 23 2.61 -6.31 6.41
N ASP A 24 3.85 -6.60 5.99
CA ASP A 24 4.21 -7.87 5.35
C ASP A 24 3.94 -9.10 6.21
N VAL A 25 3.97 -8.95 7.54
CA VAL A 25 3.76 -10.06 8.47
C VAL A 25 2.29 -10.48 8.48
N SER A 26 1.38 -9.50 8.53
CA SER A 26 -0.07 -9.74 8.60
C SER A 26 -0.67 -10.12 7.24
N ALA A 27 -0.07 -9.70 6.12
CA ALA A 27 -0.57 -9.99 4.77
C ALA A 27 -0.35 -11.44 4.29
N ARG A 28 0.51 -12.22 4.95
CA ARG A 28 0.85 -13.60 4.53
C ARG A 28 -0.17 -14.65 4.92
N ALA A 29 -0.91 -14.42 6.00
CA ALA A 29 -1.80 -15.43 6.58
C ALA A 29 -3.21 -15.47 5.95
N VAL A 30 -3.53 -14.50 5.07
CA VAL A 30 -4.89 -14.31 4.56
C VAL A 30 -4.86 -14.07 3.06
N ASP A 31 -5.67 -14.84 2.33
CA ASP A 31 -5.89 -14.66 0.90
C ASP A 31 -7.02 -13.63 0.70
N TYR A 32 -6.71 -12.45 0.17
CA TYR A 32 -7.72 -11.43 -0.13
C TYR A 32 -8.13 -11.54 -1.60
N PRO A 33 -9.26 -12.18 -1.93
CA PRO A 33 -9.74 -12.21 -3.30
C PRO A 33 -10.11 -10.79 -3.76
N ASP A 34 -9.93 -10.52 -5.05
CA ASP A 34 -10.47 -9.33 -5.72
C ASP A 34 -9.89 -7.97 -5.29
N VAL A 35 -8.67 -7.94 -4.78
CA VAL A 35 -7.93 -6.69 -4.60
C VAL A 35 -7.68 -6.05 -5.97
N THR A 36 -8.22 -4.85 -6.19
CA THR A 36 -8.09 -4.10 -7.46
C THR A 36 -6.85 -3.23 -7.53
N LEU A 37 -6.37 -2.76 -6.37
CA LEU A 37 -5.24 -1.85 -6.25
C LEU A 37 -4.38 -2.23 -5.05
N VAL A 38 -3.07 -2.36 -5.27
CA VAL A 38 -2.08 -2.49 -4.21
C VAL A 38 -1.26 -1.20 -4.17
N VAL A 39 -1.31 -0.50 -3.04
CA VAL A 39 -0.44 0.65 -2.77
C VAL A 39 0.65 0.21 -1.80
N GLN A 40 1.90 0.22 -2.26
CA GLN A 40 3.08 -0.07 -1.46
C GLN A 40 3.71 1.26 -1.04
N VAL A 41 3.87 1.47 0.27
CA VAL A 41 4.51 2.67 0.82
C VAL A 41 5.88 2.30 1.34
N GLY A 42 6.91 3.03 0.90
CA GLY A 42 8.29 2.81 1.31
C GLY A 42 9.01 1.69 0.56
N LEU A 43 10.29 1.56 0.85
CA LEU A 43 11.21 0.65 0.18
C LEU A 43 10.91 -0.85 0.47
N PRO A 44 10.68 -1.68 -0.56
CA PRO A 44 10.76 -3.14 -0.42
C PRO A 44 12.23 -3.55 -0.16
N ALA A 45 12.46 -4.54 0.69
CA ALA A 45 13.78 -5.10 0.99
C ALA A 45 14.50 -5.60 -0.28
N ASP A 46 13.75 -6.18 -1.21
CA ASP A 46 14.24 -6.60 -2.51
C ASP A 46 13.13 -6.65 -3.58
N ARG A 47 13.55 -6.97 -4.81
CA ARG A 47 12.67 -7.13 -5.98
C ARG A 47 11.63 -8.24 -5.76
N GLU A 48 11.99 -9.33 -5.10
CA GLU A 48 11.11 -10.47 -4.89
C GLU A 48 9.97 -10.10 -3.93
N GLN A 49 10.28 -9.37 -2.87
CA GLN A 49 9.28 -8.82 -1.95
C GLN A 49 8.32 -7.85 -2.65
N TYR A 50 8.82 -6.97 -3.53
CA TYR A 50 7.96 -6.10 -4.35
C TYR A 50 6.95 -6.91 -5.16
N ILE A 51 7.39 -7.99 -5.82
CA ILE A 51 6.53 -8.87 -6.63
C ILE A 51 5.53 -9.61 -5.73
N HIS A 52 5.96 -10.11 -4.57
CA HIS A 52 5.08 -10.79 -3.62
C HIS A 52 3.98 -9.88 -3.05
N ARG A 53 4.30 -8.62 -2.77
CA ARG A 53 3.34 -7.59 -2.38
C ARG A 53 2.39 -7.26 -3.53
N LEU A 54 2.91 -7.08 -4.74
CA LEU A 54 2.09 -6.79 -5.93
C LEU A 54 1.15 -7.94 -6.29
N GLY A 55 1.56 -9.19 -6.08
CA GLY A 55 0.76 -10.39 -6.35
C GLY A 55 -0.53 -10.53 -5.53
N ARG A 56 -0.87 -9.55 -4.68
CA ARG A 56 -2.19 -9.46 -4.05
C ARG A 56 -3.29 -9.05 -5.03
N THR A 57 -2.97 -8.33 -6.11
CA THR A 57 -3.92 -7.93 -7.17
C THR A 57 -3.77 -8.77 -8.45
N GLY A 58 -4.66 -8.59 -9.42
CA GLY A 58 -4.53 -9.19 -10.76
C GLY A 58 -4.70 -10.72 -10.81
N ARG A 59 -5.39 -11.31 -9.82
CA ARG A 59 -5.50 -12.77 -9.67
C ARG A 59 -6.63 -13.34 -10.54
N ARG A 60 -6.46 -14.60 -10.96
CA ARG A 60 -7.46 -15.36 -11.74
C ARG A 60 -7.89 -14.67 -13.04
N GLY A 61 -6.95 -14.02 -13.73
CA GLY A 61 -7.21 -13.33 -15.00
C GLY A 61 -7.97 -12.01 -14.87
N LYS A 62 -8.20 -11.51 -13.65
CA LYS A 62 -8.72 -10.17 -13.42
C LYS A 62 -7.62 -9.13 -13.60
N GLU A 63 -8.00 -7.92 -13.99
CA GLU A 63 -7.10 -6.77 -14.00
C GLU A 63 -6.74 -6.36 -12.58
N GLY A 64 -5.56 -5.76 -12.43
CA GLY A 64 -5.03 -5.30 -11.15
C GLY A 64 -4.02 -4.19 -11.34
N GLN A 65 -3.94 -3.28 -10.38
CA GLN A 65 -3.04 -2.13 -10.43
C GLN A 65 -2.11 -2.09 -9.21
N GLY A 66 -0.88 -1.65 -9.43
CA GLY A 66 0.11 -1.44 -8.38
C GLY A 66 0.62 0.00 -8.39
N ILE A 67 0.66 0.63 -7.22
CA ILE A 67 1.33 1.92 -7.00
C ILE A 67 2.44 1.70 -5.98
N LEU A 68 3.65 2.10 -6.33
CA LEU A 68 4.80 2.12 -5.43
C LEU A 68 5.11 3.58 -5.08
N LEU A 69 4.93 3.94 -3.82
CA LEU A 69 5.22 5.27 -3.29
C LEU A 69 6.60 5.25 -2.63
N LEU A 70 7.57 5.84 -3.33
CA LEU A 70 8.95 6.00 -2.87
C LEU A 70 9.22 7.45 -2.49
N ALA A 71 9.98 7.64 -1.41
CA ALA A 71 10.65 8.89 -1.16
C ALA A 71 11.78 9.11 -2.20
N PRO A 72 12.21 10.36 -2.43
CA PRO A 72 13.28 10.65 -3.40
C PRO A 72 14.57 9.86 -3.16
N TRP A 73 14.93 9.60 -1.90
CA TRP A 73 16.13 8.83 -1.55
C TRP A 73 15.95 7.31 -1.69
N GLU A 74 14.75 6.80 -1.95
CA GLU A 74 14.46 5.38 -2.16
C GLU A 74 14.43 5.01 -3.66
N GLU A 75 14.53 6.01 -4.57
CA GLU A 75 14.44 5.79 -6.03
C GLU A 75 15.50 4.82 -6.57
N PHE A 76 16.61 4.60 -5.85
CA PHE A 76 17.63 3.61 -6.23
C PHE A 76 17.06 2.19 -6.36
N PHE A 77 15.96 1.88 -5.67
CA PHE A 77 15.25 0.60 -5.81
C PHE A 77 14.85 0.31 -7.26
N LEU A 78 14.46 1.33 -8.02
CA LEU A 78 14.05 1.16 -9.42
C LEU A 78 15.17 0.56 -10.27
N ALA A 79 16.44 0.69 -9.83
CA ALA A 79 17.56 0.07 -10.51
C ALA A 79 17.59 -1.47 -10.37
N THR A 80 17.00 -2.03 -9.30
CA THR A 80 16.92 -3.48 -9.05
C THR A 80 15.74 -4.12 -9.75
N ALA A 81 14.74 -3.32 -10.16
CA ALA A 81 13.49 -3.76 -10.78
C ALA A 81 13.32 -3.24 -12.23
N LYS A 82 14.42 -2.94 -12.93
CA LYS A 82 14.41 -2.36 -14.29
C LYS A 82 13.72 -3.25 -15.33
N ASP A 83 13.65 -4.55 -15.08
CA ASP A 83 12.99 -5.54 -15.94
C ASP A 83 11.46 -5.49 -15.83
N LEU A 84 10.93 -4.80 -14.80
CA LEU A 84 9.50 -4.68 -14.56
C LEU A 84 8.94 -3.41 -15.22
N PRO A 85 7.68 -3.43 -15.68
CA PRO A 85 7.05 -2.30 -16.37
C PRO A 85 6.61 -1.20 -15.37
N ILE A 86 7.56 -0.65 -14.62
CA ILE A 86 7.31 0.40 -13.61
C ILE A 86 7.48 1.77 -14.26
N GLY A 87 6.38 2.50 -14.39
CA GLY A 87 6.36 3.88 -14.88
C GLY A 87 6.13 4.90 -13.77
N LYS A 88 6.52 6.16 -14.02
CA LYS A 88 6.10 7.28 -13.14
C LYS A 88 4.61 7.53 -13.32
N ALA A 89 3.85 7.41 -12.25
CA ALA A 89 2.45 7.78 -12.24
C ALA A 89 2.31 9.32 -12.21
N PRO A 90 1.31 9.89 -12.90
CA PRO A 90 0.98 11.30 -12.73
C PRO A 90 0.53 11.57 -11.30
N VAL A 91 0.87 12.75 -10.78
CA VAL A 91 0.38 13.18 -9.47
C VAL A 91 -1.14 13.32 -9.56
N PRO A 92 -1.91 12.65 -8.69
CA PRO A 92 -3.36 12.76 -8.73
C PRO A 92 -3.77 14.20 -8.41
N SER A 93 -4.76 14.71 -9.13
CA SER A 93 -5.40 15.98 -8.75
C SER A 93 -6.16 15.78 -7.45
N VAL A 94 -5.71 16.45 -6.38
CA VAL A 94 -6.38 16.41 -5.08
C VAL A 94 -7.28 17.64 -4.97
N ASP A 95 -8.54 17.40 -4.64
CA ASP A 95 -9.51 18.43 -4.34
C ASP A 95 -9.01 19.33 -3.17
N PRO A 96 -9.10 20.67 -3.28
CA PRO A 96 -8.58 21.58 -2.25
C PRO A 96 -9.15 21.37 -0.86
N ASP A 97 -10.42 20.97 -0.73
CA ASP A 97 -11.05 20.71 0.56
C ASP A 97 -10.55 19.39 1.16
N THR A 98 -10.31 18.39 0.31
CA THR A 98 -9.65 17.15 0.72
C THR A 98 -8.25 17.44 1.25
N LYS A 99 -7.48 18.29 0.56
CA LYS A 99 -6.15 18.71 1.00
C LYS A 99 -6.20 19.38 2.38
N LYS A 100 -7.10 20.34 2.58
CA LYS A 100 -7.28 21.01 3.89
C LYS A 100 -7.67 20.04 5.00
N LYS A 101 -8.55 19.07 4.73
CA LYS A 101 -8.96 18.04 5.71
C LYS A 101 -7.77 17.17 6.11
N VAL A 102 -6.96 16.75 5.15
CA VAL A 102 -5.75 15.95 5.40
C VAL A 102 -4.72 16.76 6.19
N GLU A 103 -4.45 18.01 5.82
CA GLU A 103 -3.54 18.90 6.55
C GLU A 103 -3.99 19.10 8.00
N ARG A 104 -5.29 19.32 8.22
CA ARG A 104 -5.87 19.44 9.57
C ARG A 104 -5.80 18.13 10.36
N ALA A 105 -5.96 16.98 9.72
CA ALA A 105 -5.81 15.69 10.40
C ALA A 105 -4.34 15.48 10.81
N LEU A 106 -3.40 15.79 9.91
CA LEU A 106 -1.97 15.65 10.16
C LEU A 106 -1.43 16.61 11.21
N SER A 107 -2.05 17.78 11.43
CA SER A 107 -1.64 18.69 12.51
C SER A 107 -1.91 18.12 13.91
N ASN A 108 -2.81 17.14 14.02
CA ASN A 108 -3.15 16.49 15.29
C ASN A 108 -2.30 15.24 15.57
N VAL A 109 -1.41 14.87 14.65
CA VAL A 109 -0.49 13.73 14.82
C VAL A 109 0.84 14.25 15.35
N GLU A 110 1.27 13.75 16.51
CA GLU A 110 2.57 14.08 17.10
C GLU A 110 3.73 13.78 16.13
N MET A 111 4.74 14.65 16.12
CA MET A 111 5.89 14.55 15.20
C MET A 111 6.67 13.25 15.37
N THR A 112 6.81 12.77 16.60
CA THR A 112 7.41 11.47 16.95
C THR A 112 6.74 10.30 16.23
N ASN A 113 5.41 10.32 16.09
CA ASN A 113 4.67 9.26 15.39
C ASN A 113 4.86 9.31 13.87
N LYS A 114 5.17 10.49 13.32
CA LYS A 114 5.46 10.66 11.88
C LYS A 114 6.83 10.10 11.51
N GLU A 115 7.80 10.23 12.42
CA GLU A 115 9.16 9.73 12.22
C GLU A 115 9.22 8.20 12.33
N VAL A 116 8.50 7.61 13.30
CA VAL A 116 8.43 6.15 13.47
C VAL A 116 7.76 5.47 12.28
N ALA A 117 6.75 6.08 11.66
CA ALA A 117 6.07 5.54 10.48
C ALA A 117 7.01 5.32 9.28
N TYR A 118 8.15 6.02 9.22
CA TYR A 118 9.16 5.87 8.16
C TYR A 118 10.28 4.90 8.52
N GLN A 119 10.39 4.47 9.77
CA GLN A 119 11.43 3.54 10.25
C GLN A 119 10.91 2.12 10.49
N ALA A 120 9.61 1.88 10.32
CA ALA A 120 8.93 0.61 10.56
C ALA A 120 8.83 -0.27 9.30
#